data_AF-B0RDM2-F1
#
_entry.id   AF-B0RDM2-F1
#
_cell.length_a   1.000
_cell.length_b   1.000
_cell.length_c   1.000
_cell.angle_alpha   90.00
_cell.angle_beta   90.00
_cell.angle_gamma   90.00
#
_symmetry.space_group_name_H-M   'P 1'
#
loop_
_entity.id
_entity.type
_entity.pdbx_description
1 polymer ?
#
loop_
_entity_poly.entity_id
_entity_poly.type
_entity_poly.pdbx_seq_one_letter_code
_entity_poly.pdbx_strand_id
1 'polypeptide(L)'
;MREQPGGWDAGGGDPLGGTGRGSGSTPGQLRAEALTRAHALAAIADAVAETQRDIASCRDDPSWSGRAHDAFVRALDDLAGRVALAGTLLHDASAPGCPGAHA
;
A
#
# COMPACT_ATOMS: atom_id res chain seq x y z
N MET A 1 2.95 -12.51 -59.29
CA MET A 1 3.59 -13.13 -58.10
C MET A 1 3.61 -12.01 -57.05
N ARG A 2 2.59 -11.86 -56.16
CA ARG A 2 2.44 -12.50 -54.82
C ARG A 2 3.76 -12.36 -54.02
N GLU A 3 3.88 -11.79 -52.82
CA GLU A 3 3.13 -11.94 -51.54
C GLU A 3 3.41 -10.75 -50.56
N GLN A 4 2.40 -10.23 -49.85
CA GLN A 4 2.15 -10.21 -48.38
C GLN A 4 3.10 -9.45 -47.40
N PRO A 5 2.55 -8.76 -46.37
CA PRO A 5 3.30 -8.15 -45.26
C PRO A 5 3.44 -9.11 -44.07
N GLY A 6 4.58 -9.11 -43.38
CA GLY A 6 4.79 -9.99 -42.22
C GLY A 6 5.99 -9.63 -41.35
N GLY A 7 5.79 -8.68 -40.43
CA GLY A 7 5.96 -8.85 -38.98
C GLY A 7 7.33 -9.01 -38.28
N TRP A 8 7.15 -8.96 -36.95
CA TRP A 8 7.93 -9.46 -35.80
C TRP A 8 9.15 -8.66 -35.31
N ASP A 9 8.93 -8.08 -34.13
CA ASP A 9 9.83 -8.01 -32.96
C ASP A 9 11.27 -7.52 -33.10
N ALA A 10 11.53 -6.37 -32.47
CA ALA A 10 12.65 -6.22 -31.52
C ALA A 10 12.54 -4.86 -30.79
N GLY A 11 11.91 -4.84 -29.62
CA GLY A 11 11.91 -3.68 -28.75
C GLY A 11 11.70 -4.11 -27.31
N GLY A 12 12.75 -4.69 -26.71
CA GLY A 12 12.75 -5.20 -25.35
C GLY A 12 12.17 -4.21 -24.35
N GLY A 13 11.08 -4.61 -23.71
CA GLY A 13 10.50 -3.90 -22.59
C GLY A 13 11.44 -3.98 -21.38
N ASP A 14 11.92 -2.82 -20.95
CA ASP A 14 12.58 -2.63 -19.66
C ASP A 14 11.57 -2.91 -18.52
N PRO A 15 11.86 -3.81 -17.55
CA PRO A 15 10.93 -4.15 -16.48
C PRO A 15 10.76 -3.05 -15.42
N LEU A 16 11.39 -1.87 -15.57
CA LEU A 16 11.32 -0.78 -14.59
C LEU A 16 10.60 0.49 -15.09
N GLY A 17 10.03 0.48 -16.29
CA GLY A 17 9.38 1.64 -16.92
C GLY A 17 7.89 1.79 -16.60
N GLY A 18 7.54 1.96 -15.31
CA GLY A 18 6.14 2.07 -14.87
C GLY A 18 5.67 3.47 -14.44
N THR A 19 6.32 4.56 -14.85
CA THR A 19 5.85 5.94 -14.56
C THR A 19 5.24 6.60 -15.80
N GLY A 20 4.27 5.91 -16.41
CA GLY A 20 3.39 6.51 -17.40
C GLY A 20 2.37 7.41 -16.71
N ARG A 21 2.73 8.68 -16.49
CA ARG A 21 1.79 9.77 -16.16
C ARG A 21 0.90 10.02 -17.38
N GLY A 22 -0.07 9.14 -17.60
CA GLY A 22 -1.05 9.20 -18.69
C GLY A 22 -2.46 9.16 -18.13
N SER A 23 -3.16 10.28 -18.28
CA SER A 23 -4.59 10.44 -18.01
C SER A 23 -5.40 9.35 -18.71
N GLY A 24 -5.88 8.35 -17.96
CA GLY A 24 -6.75 7.30 -18.51
C GLY A 24 -6.69 5.96 -17.78
N SER A 25 -6.65 5.93 -16.45
CA SER A 25 -6.82 4.67 -15.73
C SER A 25 -8.27 4.21 -15.85
N THR A 26 -8.49 3.01 -16.39
CA THR A 26 -9.82 2.41 -16.41
C THR A 26 -10.31 2.16 -14.98
N PRO A 27 -11.64 2.13 -14.73
CA PRO A 27 -12.17 1.80 -13.40
C PRO A 27 -11.65 0.45 -12.86
N GLY A 28 -11.41 -0.52 -13.74
CA GLY A 28 -10.81 -1.81 -13.39
C GLY A 28 -9.36 -1.69 -12.90
N GLN A 29 -8.55 -0.85 -13.54
CA GLN A 29 -7.17 -0.58 -13.12
C GLN A 29 -7.13 0.15 -11.77
N LEU A 30 -8.00 1.15 -11.56
CA LEU A 30 -8.10 1.86 -10.29
C LEU A 30 -8.50 0.91 -9.14
N ARG A 31 -9.45 0.00 -9.39
CA ARG A 31 -9.84 -1.03 -8.41
C ARG A 31 -8.68 -1.98 -8.10
N ALA A 32 -7.97 -2.46 -9.13
CA ALA A 32 -6.82 -3.34 -8.92
C ALA A 32 -5.73 -2.65 -8.09
N GLU A 33 -5.45 -1.38 -8.38
CA GLU A 33 -4.48 -0.58 -7.63
C GLU A 33 -4.91 -0.33 -6.18
N ALA A 34 -6.20 -0.06 -5.95
CA ALA A 34 -6.76 0.06 -4.61
C ALA A 34 -6.61 -1.25 -3.81
N LEU A 35 -6.88 -2.40 -4.42
CA LEU A 35 -6.68 -3.71 -3.78
C LEU A 35 -5.20 -3.97 -3.44
N THR A 36 -4.29 -3.64 -4.36
CA THR A 36 -2.85 -3.75 -4.10
C THR A 36 -2.42 -2.87 -2.93
N ARG A 37 -2.90 -1.62 -2.86
CA ARG A 37 -2.64 -0.72 -1.74
C ARG A 37 -3.22 -1.24 -0.43
N ALA A 38 -4.43 -1.82 -0.46
CA ALA A 38 -5.06 -2.39 0.72
C ALA A 38 -4.25 -3.58 1.26
N HIS A 39 -3.76 -4.44 0.36
CA HIS A 39 -2.89 -5.56 0.74
C HIS A 39 -1.57 -5.07 1.34
N ALA A 40 -0.95 -4.03 0.77
CA ALA A 40 0.26 -3.44 1.33
C ALA A 40 0.03 -2.87 2.74
N LEU A 41 -1.09 -2.17 2.95
CA LEU A 41 -1.45 -1.66 4.27
C LEU A 41 -1.70 -2.77 5.30
N ALA A 42 -2.34 -3.87 4.90
CA ALA A 42 -2.53 -5.03 5.75
C ALA A 42 -1.19 -5.66 6.18
N ALA A 43 -0.26 -5.85 5.22
CA ALA A 43 1.06 -6.38 5.51
C ALA A 43 1.86 -5.48 6.48
N ILE A 44 1.74 -4.16 6.34
CA ILE A 44 2.37 -3.21 7.27
C ILE A 44 1.72 -3.31 8.66
N ALA A 45 0.38 -3.41 8.74
CA ALA A 45 -0.32 -3.56 10.01
C ALA A 45 0.12 -4.82 10.76
N ASP A 46 0.26 -5.95 10.05
CA ASP A 46 0.72 -7.21 10.61
C ASP A 46 2.15 -7.09 11.14
N ALA A 47 3.06 -6.47 10.37
CA ALA A 47 4.45 -6.24 10.79
C ALA A 47 4.55 -5.34 12.03
N VAL A 48 3.72 -4.28 12.11
CA VAL A 48 3.65 -3.41 13.29
C VAL A 48 3.13 -4.18 14.50
N ALA A 49 2.09 -5.00 14.35
CA ALA A 49 1.54 -5.81 15.43
C ALA A 49 2.52 -6.89 15.92
N GLU A 50 3.29 -7.49 15.01
CA GLU A 50 4.39 -8.40 15.36
C GLU A 50 5.48 -7.67 16.16
N THR A 51 5.94 -6.53 15.65
CA THR A 51 6.96 -5.71 16.32
C THR A 51 6.51 -5.28 17.72
N GLN A 52 5.24 -4.89 17.90
CA GLN A 52 4.68 -4.56 19.21
C GLN A 52 4.69 -5.75 20.18
N ARG A 53 4.40 -6.97 19.69
CA ARG A 53 4.47 -8.20 20.50
C ARG A 53 5.90 -8.50 20.95
N ASP A 54 6.86 -8.39 20.04
CA ASP A 54 8.27 -8.60 20.35
C ASP A 54 8.76 -7.58 21.39
N ILE A 55 8.36 -6.32 21.26
CA ILE A 55 8.70 -5.28 22.24
C ILE A 55 8.06 -5.54 23.60
N ALA A 56 6.78 -5.92 23.61
CA ALA A 56 6.11 -6.25 24.86
C ALA A 56 6.81 -7.40 25.60
N SER A 57 7.42 -8.35 24.87
CA SER A 57 8.15 -9.48 25.45
C SER A 57 9.45 -9.05 26.18
N CYS A 58 10.08 -7.95 25.75
CA CYS A 58 11.30 -7.43 26.37
C CYS A 58 11.02 -6.28 27.35
N ARG A 59 9.77 -6.06 27.75
CA ARG A 59 9.37 -4.96 28.65
C ARG A 59 10.08 -5.00 30.00
N ASP A 60 10.33 -6.21 30.51
CA ASP A 60 10.97 -6.42 31.81
C ASP A 60 12.51 -6.46 31.72
N ASP A 61 13.09 -6.29 30.52
CA ASP A 61 14.53 -6.22 30.32
C ASP A 61 15.06 -4.83 30.72
N PRO A 62 15.86 -4.72 31.80
CA PRO A 62 16.39 -3.43 32.26
C PRO A 62 17.31 -2.77 31.22
N SER A 63 17.97 -3.56 30.37
CA SER A 63 18.87 -3.08 29.32
C SER A 63 18.15 -2.34 28.19
N TRP A 64 16.83 -2.55 28.09
CA TRP A 64 15.98 -1.97 27.06
C TRP A 64 14.95 -0.98 27.62
N SER A 65 15.08 -0.59 28.88
CA SER A 65 14.21 0.37 29.54
C SER A 65 14.64 1.83 29.30
N GLY A 66 13.69 2.77 29.38
CA GLY A 66 13.96 4.21 29.41
C GLY A 66 13.45 5.00 28.20
N ARG A 67 13.90 6.27 28.09
CA ARG A 67 13.32 7.26 27.16
C ARG A 67 13.31 6.84 25.69
N ALA A 68 14.33 6.11 25.25
CA ALA A 68 14.43 5.63 23.87
C ALA A 68 13.38 4.55 23.57
N HIS A 69 13.17 3.62 24.51
CA HIS A 69 12.12 2.61 24.43
C HIS A 69 10.73 3.26 24.41
N ASP A 70 10.46 4.18 25.34
CA ASP A 70 9.17 4.87 25.38
C ASP A 70 8.90 5.66 24.08
N ALA A 71 9.93 6.26 23.49
CA ALA A 71 9.82 6.97 22.22
C ALA A 71 9.53 6.00 21.06
N PHE A 72 10.17 4.83 21.06
CA PHE A 72 9.96 3.80 20.05
C PHE A 72 8.54 3.20 20.13
N VAL A 73 8.06 2.87 21.33
CA VAL A 73 6.68 2.40 21.55
C VAL A 73 5.67 3.44 21.05
N ARG A 74 5.84 4.72 21.42
CA ARG A 74 4.98 5.80 20.93
C ARG A 74 5.00 5.95 19.40
N ALA A 75 6.16 5.75 18.77
CA ALA A 75 6.27 5.82 17.31
C ALA A 75 5.55 4.65 16.62
N LEU A 76 5.57 3.45 17.22
CA LEU A 76 4.82 2.31 16.70
C LEU A 76 3.31 2.49 16.84
N ASP A 77 2.85 3.05 17.96
CA ASP A 77 1.43 3.35 18.15
C ASP A 77 0.93 4.40 17.14
N ASP A 78 1.71 5.45 16.91
CA ASP A 78 1.42 6.46 15.87
C ASP A 78 1.41 5.84 14.46
N LEU A 79 2.38 4.97 14.15
CA LEU A 79 2.41 4.25 12.87
C LEU A 79 1.18 3.35 12.69
N ALA A 80 0.80 2.58 13.72
CA ALA A 80 -0.40 1.75 13.71
C ALA A 80 -1.67 2.59 13.44
N GLY A 81 -1.79 3.73 14.12
CA GLY A 81 -2.91 4.67 13.91
C GLY A 81 -2.98 5.20 12.48
N ARG A 82 -1.84 5.57 11.88
CA ARG A 82 -1.77 6.05 10.49
C ARG A 82 -2.12 4.97 9.47
N VAL A 83 -1.66 3.74 9.70
CA VAL A 83 -1.97 2.59 8.82
C VAL A 83 -3.46 2.28 8.87
N ALA A 84 -4.07 2.26 10.06
CA ALA A 84 -5.50 2.07 10.23
C ALA A 84 -6.33 3.18 9.55
N LEU A 85 -5.91 4.44 9.71
CA LEU A 85 -6.54 5.58 9.03
C LEU A 85 -6.44 5.44 7.50
N ALA A 86 -5.26 5.13 6.97
CA ALA A 86 -5.06 4.92 5.54
C ALA A 86 -5.92 3.79 4.98
N GLY A 87 -6.06 2.68 5.73
CA GLY A 87 -6.94 1.57 5.38
C GLY A 87 -8.41 1.99 5.31
N THR A 88 -8.87 2.79 6.29
CA THR A 88 -10.24 3.32 6.31
C THR A 88 -10.49 4.25 5.13
N LEU A 89 -9.59 5.21 4.88
CA LEU A 89 -9.73 6.15 3.75
C LEU A 89 -9.73 5.42 2.40
N LEU A 90 -8.91 4.37 2.27
CA LEU A 90 -8.87 3.55 1.06
C LEU A 90 -10.15 2.73 0.89
N HIS A 91 -10.70 2.21 1.98
CA HIS A 91 -11.98 1.52 1.98
C HIS A 91 -13.12 2.46 1.54
N ASP A 92 -13.18 3.66 2.13
CA ASP A 92 -14.19 4.68 1.81
C ASP A 92 -14.08 5.13 0.35
N ALA A 93 -12.86 5.31 -0.16
CA ALA A 93 -12.63 5.65 -1.58
C ALA A 93 -12.99 4.51 -2.55
N SER A 94 -13.00 3.26 -2.06
CA SER A 94 -13.35 2.07 -2.85
C SER A 94 -14.83 1.71 -2.77
N ALA A 95 -15.56 2.25 -1.79
CA ALA A 95 -16.99 2.04 -1.64
C ALA A 95 -17.73 2.77 -2.79
N PRO A 96 -18.55 2.06 -3.58
CA PRO A 96 -19.33 2.66 -4.65
C PRO A 96 -20.53 3.42 -4.06
N GLY A 97 -20.27 4.61 -3.51
CA GLY A 97 -21.28 5.56 -3.06
C GLY A 97 -20.99 6.91 -3.69
N CYS A 98 -21.68 7.24 -4.78
CA CYS A 98 -21.63 8.57 -5.40
C CYS A 98 -22.08 9.65 -4.40
N PRO A 99 -21.26 10.68 -4.09
CA PRO A 99 -21.76 11.94 -3.60
C PRO A 99 -21.88 12.89 -4.80
N GLY A 100 -23.02 12.85 -5.50
CA GLY A 100 -23.22 13.69 -6.68
C GLY A 100 -24.57 13.61 -7.39
N ALA A 101 -25.57 12.91 -6.84
CA ALA A 101 -26.93 12.89 -7.36
C ALA A 101 -27.89 13.66 -6.44
N HIS A 102 -27.52 14.89 -6.07
CA HIS A 102 -28.44 15.86 -5.48
C HIS A 102 -28.06 17.27 -5.95
N ALA A 103 -28.78 17.72 -6.98
CA ALA A 103 -29.22 19.08 -7.33
C ALA A 103 -29.22 19.24 -8.86
#